data_AF-A0A9X4E1V3-F1
#
_entry.id   AF-A0A9X4E1V3-F1
#
_cell.length_a   1.000
_cell.length_b   1.000
_cell.length_c   1.000
_cell.angle_alpha   90.00
_cell.angle_beta   90.00
_cell.angle_gamma   90.00
#
_symmetry.space_group_name_H-M   'P 1'
#
loop_
_entity.id
_entity.type
_entity.pdbx_description
1 polymer ?
#
loop_
_entity_poly.entity_id
_entity_poly.type
_entity_poly.pdbx_seq_one_letter_code
_entity_poly.pdbx_strand_id
1 'polypeptide(L)'
;MRFFAIGFLVLLFLEIMSIVWVAGWLGGGPTLLLMIAGFLVGLLMLRRFGLSGVLLAAAGARSGGRLSLYQLLWPVRYAVAAVMLMSPGFISTLLALFLMLPVKGRQAVRGGTAFQADSAHRTFTGRNREDIIEGEFTVERPGGQPENTGRTVGHRRG
;
A
#
# COMPACT_ATOMS: atom_id res chain seq x y z
N MET A 1 30.34 1.58 -7.80
CA MET A 1 30.34 2.82 -7.00
C MET A 1 30.52 4.09 -7.85
N ARG A 2 31.52 4.18 -8.73
CA ARG A 2 31.81 5.42 -9.51
C ARG A 2 30.67 5.91 -10.41
N PHE A 3 29.96 5.00 -11.08
CA PHE A 3 28.85 5.36 -11.97
C PHE A 3 27.65 5.99 -11.27
N PHE A 4 27.34 5.58 -10.03
CA PHE A 4 26.26 6.18 -9.24
C PHE A 4 26.57 7.62 -8.86
N ALA A 5 27.82 7.91 -8.47
CA ALA A 5 28.24 9.27 -8.14
C ALA A 5 28.16 10.20 -9.35
N ILE A 6 28.59 9.72 -10.52
CA ILE A 6 28.51 10.49 -11.77
C ILE A 6 27.04 10.74 -12.16
N GLY A 7 26.20 9.70 -12.11
CA GLY A 7 24.77 9.83 -12.41
C GLY A 7 24.05 10.80 -11.48
N PHE A 8 24.34 10.74 -10.18
CA PHE A 8 23.80 11.68 -9.19
C PHE A 8 24.25 13.12 -9.48
N LEU A 9 25.53 13.34 -9.83
CA LEU A 9 26.04 14.66 -10.18
C LEU A 9 25.37 15.23 -11.44
N VAL A 10 25.19 14.39 -12.46
CA VAL A 10 24.46 14.77 -13.68
C VAL A 10 23.02 15.12 -13.35
N LEU A 11 22.34 14.31 -12.54
CA LEU A 11 20.96 14.57 -12.12
C LEU A 11 20.85 15.90 -11.33
N LEU A 12 21.77 16.15 -10.40
CA LEU A 12 21.82 17.41 -9.65
C LEU A 12 22.03 18.61 -10.59
N PHE A 13 22.93 18.50 -11.55
CA PHE A 13 23.15 19.54 -12.56
C PHE A 13 21.88 19.79 -13.39
N LEU A 14 21.23 18.71 -13.83
CA LEU A 14 19.95 18.76 -14.53
C LEU A 14 18.86 19.43 -13.69
N GLU A 15 18.86 19.22 -12.37
CA GLU A 15 17.90 19.87 -11.49
C GLU A 15 18.06 21.38 -11.47
N ILE A 16 19.29 21.86 -11.23
CA ILE A 16 19.57 23.31 -11.23
C ILE A 16 19.21 23.93 -12.57
N MET A 17 19.59 23.29 -13.68
CA MET A 17 19.23 23.74 -15.03
C MET A 17 17.71 23.82 -15.22
N SER A 18 16.98 22.80 -14.76
CA SER A 18 15.52 22.75 -14.88
C SER A 18 14.83 23.84 -14.05
N ILE A 19 15.30 24.10 -12.83
CA ILE A 19 14.75 25.13 -11.96
C ILE A 19 14.99 26.51 -12.57
N VAL A 20 16.19 26.79 -13.06
CA VAL A 20 16.51 28.08 -13.71
C VAL A 20 15.67 28.28 -14.96
N TRP A 21 15.50 27.24 -15.77
CA TRP A 21 14.69 27.32 -16.99
C TRP A 21 13.22 27.59 -16.68
N VAL A 22 12.63 26.86 -15.73
CA VAL A 22 11.24 27.08 -15.32
C VAL A 22 11.08 28.42 -14.60
N ALA A 23 12.02 28.84 -13.76
CA ALA A 23 12.00 30.15 -13.12
C ALA A 23 12.11 31.29 -14.13
N GLY A 24 12.87 31.11 -15.22
CA GLY A 24 12.95 32.09 -16.31
C GLY A 24 11.65 32.23 -17.10
N TRP A 25 10.89 31.14 -17.24
CA TRP A 25 9.62 31.15 -17.96
C TRP A 25 8.41 31.53 -17.10
N LEU A 26 8.33 30.98 -15.89
CA LEU A 26 7.19 31.07 -14.96
C LEU A 26 7.37 32.14 -13.87
N GLY A 27 8.61 32.61 -13.67
CA GLY A 27 9.00 33.47 -12.56
C GLY A 27 9.46 32.68 -11.33
N GLY A 28 10.36 33.27 -10.54
CA GLY A 28 10.93 32.62 -9.35
C GLY A 28 9.90 32.30 -8.25
N GLY A 29 8.94 33.18 -8.01
CA GLY A 29 7.89 32.99 -6.99
C GLY A 29 7.02 31.76 -7.24
N PRO A 30 6.33 31.67 -8.41
CA PRO A 30 5.55 30.48 -8.77
C PRO A 30 6.39 29.20 -8.80
N THR A 31 7.63 29.27 -9.26
CA THR A 31 8.56 28.12 -9.32
C THR A 31 8.86 27.58 -7.91
N LEU A 32 9.15 28.46 -6.95
CA LEU A 32 9.34 28.07 -5.56
C LEU A 32 8.08 27.47 -4.95
N LEU A 33 6.91 28.06 -5.23
CA LEU A 33 5.64 27.54 -4.73
C LEU A 33 5.37 26.11 -5.24
N LEU A 34 5.62 25.86 -6.53
CA LEU A 34 5.50 24.53 -7.14
C LEU A 34 6.46 23.52 -6.51
N MET A 35 7.71 23.91 -6.25
CA MET A 35 8.68 23.06 -5.56
C MET A 35 8.23 22.70 -4.14
N ILE A 36 7.75 23.69 -3.38
CA ILE A 36 7.23 23.46 -2.01
C ILE A 36 6.01 22.53 -2.07
N ALA A 37 5.10 22.75 -3.02
CA ALA A 37 3.93 21.91 -3.22
C ALA A 37 4.33 20.46 -3.57
N GLY A 38 5.27 20.28 -4.49
CA GLY A 38 5.82 18.96 -4.84
C GLY A 38 6.43 18.25 -3.62
N PHE A 39 7.28 18.96 -2.88
CA PHE A 39 7.88 18.45 -1.65
C PHE A 39 6.82 18.00 -0.63
N LEU A 40 5.80 18.84 -0.40
CA LEU A 40 4.69 18.53 0.51
C LEU A 40 3.92 17.28 0.04
N VAL A 41 3.65 17.16 -1.26
CA VAL A 41 3.00 15.97 -1.81
C VAL A 41 3.86 14.73 -1.58
N GLY A 42 5.16 14.79 -1.88
CA GLY A 42 6.10 13.69 -1.63
C GLY A 42 6.15 13.29 -0.14
N LEU A 43 6.20 14.28 0.74
CA LEU A 43 6.18 14.06 2.20
C LEU A 43 4.86 13.42 2.67
N LEU A 44 3.72 13.90 2.18
CA LEU A 44 2.41 13.35 2.50
C LEU A 44 2.26 11.91 1.99
N MET A 45 2.77 11.62 0.79
CA MET A 45 2.83 10.26 0.25
C MET A 45 3.61 9.33 1.17
N LEU A 46 4.82 9.75 1.58
CA LEU A 46 5.66 8.95 2.47
C LEU A 46 5.01 8.73 3.84
N ARG A 47 4.36 9.76 4.39
CA ARG A 47 3.65 9.67 5.68
C ARG A 47 2.47 8.71 5.64
N ARG A 48 1.65 8.77 4.57
CA ARG A 48 0.51 7.85 4.39
C ARG A 48 1.00 6.41 4.21
N PHE A 49 2.07 6.23 3.44
CA PHE A 49 2.66 4.93 3.18
C PHE A 49 3.34 4.30 4.43
N GLY A 50 4.06 5.09 5.22
CA GLY A 50 4.75 4.63 6.42
C GLY A 50 3.81 4.03 7.47
N LEU A 51 2.59 4.55 7.61
CA LEU A 51 1.58 4.02 8.52
C LEU A 51 1.01 2.67 8.02
N SER A 52 0.71 2.56 6.73
CA SER A 52 0.16 1.33 6.13
C SER A 52 1.19 0.20 6.10
N GLY A 53 2.47 0.51 5.83
CA GLY A 53 3.56 -0.47 5.80
C GLY A 53 3.84 -1.08 7.17
N VAL A 54 3.80 -0.28 8.24
CA VAL A 54 3.97 -0.78 9.61
C VAL A 54 2.80 -1.65 10.04
N LEU A 55 1.57 -1.26 9.72
CA LEU A 55 0.38 -2.06 10.02
C LEU A 55 0.38 -3.37 9.24
N LEU A 56 0.80 -3.36 7.98
CA LEU A 56 0.91 -4.57 7.16
C LEU A 56 2.04 -5.49 7.62
N ALA A 57 3.19 -4.93 8.04
CA ALA A 57 4.27 -5.70 8.64
C ALA A 57 3.85 -6.30 9.99
N ALA A 58 3.11 -5.56 10.81
CA ALA A 58 2.55 -6.05 12.07
C ALA A 58 1.49 -7.15 11.84
N ALA A 59 0.66 -7.02 10.80
CA ALA A 59 -0.29 -8.05 10.41
C ALA A 59 0.40 -9.29 9.81
N GLY A 60 1.44 -9.09 9.00
CA GLY A 60 2.27 -10.13 8.38
C GLY A 60 3.07 -10.95 9.39
N ALA A 61 3.61 -10.29 10.43
CA ALA A 61 4.26 -10.96 11.55
C ALA A 61 3.31 -11.88 12.33
N ARG A 62 2.01 -11.57 12.35
CA ARG A 62 0.98 -12.41 12.95
C ARG A 62 0.46 -13.53 12.03
N SER A 63 0.69 -13.45 10.72
CA SER A 63 0.06 -14.31 9.70
C SER A 63 1.01 -15.27 8.97
N GLY A 64 2.24 -15.48 9.46
CA GLY A 64 3.04 -16.65 9.05
C GLY A 64 3.66 -16.58 7.64
N GLY A 65 4.07 -15.39 7.19
CA GLY A 65 5.29 -15.26 6.39
C GLY A 65 5.29 -15.73 4.93
N ARG A 66 4.30 -15.34 4.12
CA ARG A 66 4.38 -15.45 2.64
C ARG A 66 4.02 -14.15 1.93
N LEU A 67 4.72 -13.07 2.26
CA LEU A 67 4.62 -11.83 1.49
C LEU A 67 5.43 -12.01 0.19
N SER A 68 4.74 -12.02 -0.96
CA SER A 68 5.38 -12.12 -2.27
C SER A 68 6.29 -10.91 -2.55
N LEU A 69 7.46 -11.12 -3.15
CA LEU A 69 8.40 -10.04 -3.52
C LEU A 69 7.73 -8.96 -4.39
N TYR A 70 6.79 -9.36 -5.25
CA TYR A 70 5.99 -8.43 -6.06
C TYR A 70 5.11 -7.52 -5.22
N GLN A 71 4.61 -8.03 -4.10
CA GLN A 71 3.78 -7.27 -3.17
C GLN A 71 4.60 -6.27 -2.35
N LEU A 72 5.92 -6.46 -2.24
CA LEU A 72 6.85 -5.49 -1.65
C LEU A 72 7.37 -4.48 -2.68
N LEU A 73 7.51 -4.89 -3.94
CA LEU A 73 8.00 -4.02 -5.04
C LEU A 73 7.08 -2.81 -5.27
N TRP A 74 5.78 -3.01 -5.15
CA TRP A 74 4.77 -1.97 -5.35
C TRP A 74 4.85 -0.86 -4.27
N PRO A 75 4.89 -1.20 -2.97
CA PRO A 75 5.27 -0.31 -1.87
C PRO A 75 6.60 0.43 -2.08
N VAL A 76 7.67 -0.28 -2.45
CA VAL A 76 9.01 0.30 -2.61
C VAL A 76 9.04 1.32 -3.73
N ARG A 77 8.41 1.02 -4.87
CA ARG A 77 8.28 1.97 -6.00
C ARG A 77 7.62 3.28 -5.57
N TYR A 78 6.56 3.20 -4.76
CA TYR A 78 5.86 4.37 -4.24
C TYR A 78 6.76 5.20 -3.31
N ALA A 79 7.53 4.54 -2.44
CA ALA A 79 8.50 5.20 -1.56
C ALA A 79 9.61 5.90 -2.37
N VAL A 80 10.16 5.25 -3.40
CA VAL A 80 11.18 5.85 -4.28
C VAL A 80 10.61 7.07 -5.02
N ALA A 81 9.38 6.98 -5.53
CA ALA A 81 8.72 8.12 -6.18
C ALA A 81 8.51 9.29 -5.19
N ALA A 82 8.08 9.00 -3.96
CA ALA A 82 7.90 10.01 -2.93
C ALA A 82 9.22 10.71 -2.56
N VAL A 83 10.32 9.96 -2.45
CA VAL A 83 11.66 10.51 -2.19
C VAL A 83 12.14 11.35 -3.37
N MET A 84 11.94 10.92 -4.62
CA MET A 84 12.27 11.75 -5.79
C MET A 84 11.43 13.03 -5.84
N LEU A 85 10.14 12.98 -5.48
CA LEU A 85 9.29 14.17 -5.48
C LEU A 85 9.66 15.15 -4.35
N MET A 86 10.25 14.63 -3.27
CA MET A 86 10.82 15.42 -2.19
C MET A 86 12.17 16.06 -2.59
N SER A 87 12.85 15.55 -3.63
CA SER A 87 14.01 16.23 -4.20
C SER A 87 13.59 17.57 -4.80
N PRO A 88 14.25 18.68 -4.44
CA PRO A 88 13.94 19.99 -5.00
C PRO A 88 14.32 20.04 -6.50
N GLY A 89 13.31 19.97 -7.37
CA GLY A 89 13.41 20.37 -8.77
C GLY A 89 12.47 19.62 -9.72
N PHE A 90 12.51 19.98 -11.01
CA PHE A 90 11.51 19.57 -12.00
C PHE A 90 11.84 18.23 -12.66
N ILE A 91 13.12 17.87 -12.76
CA ILE A 91 13.51 16.60 -13.37
C ILE A 91 13.13 15.45 -12.46
N SER A 92 13.41 15.53 -11.16
CA SER A 92 12.97 14.51 -10.19
C SER A 92 11.46 14.50 -10.05
N THR A 93 10.78 15.65 -10.20
CA THR A 93 9.32 15.69 -10.24
C THR A 93 8.78 14.90 -11.44
N LEU A 94 9.33 15.09 -12.64
CA LEU A 94 8.96 14.33 -13.84
C LEU A 94 9.27 12.83 -13.69
N LEU A 95 10.43 12.49 -13.14
CA LEU A 95 10.82 11.10 -12.90
C LEU A 95 9.94 10.43 -11.84
N ALA A 96 9.57 11.15 -10.77
CA ALA A 96 8.64 10.70 -9.76
C ALA A 96 7.25 10.47 -10.37
N LEU A 97 6.77 11.40 -11.20
CA LEU A 97 5.48 11.27 -11.89
C LEU A 97 5.49 10.09 -12.87
N PHE A 98 6.58 9.90 -13.61
CA PHE A 98 6.79 8.77 -14.50
C PHE A 98 6.81 7.44 -13.73
N LEU A 99 7.51 7.42 -12.59
CA LEU A 99 7.54 6.27 -11.69
C LEU A 99 6.18 6.05 -11.01
N MET A 100 5.36 7.08 -10.87
CA MET A 100 4.00 6.98 -10.33
C MET A 100 2.99 6.54 -11.39
N LEU A 101 3.24 6.83 -12.66
CA LEU A 101 2.43 6.34 -13.78
C LEU A 101 2.46 4.81 -13.78
N PRO A 102 1.31 4.13 -13.60
CA PRO A 102 1.27 2.68 -13.73
C PRO A 102 1.55 2.35 -15.18
N VAL A 103 2.82 2.08 -15.52
CA VAL A 103 3.19 1.47 -16.79
C VAL A 103 2.27 0.27 -16.92
N LYS A 104 1.36 0.31 -17.90
CA LYS A 104 0.37 -0.74 -18.20
C LYS A 104 1.15 -1.98 -18.63
N GLY A 105 1.74 -2.68 -17.67
CA GLY A 105 2.09 -4.08 -17.77
C GLY A 105 0.76 -4.80 -17.89
N ARG A 106 0.48 -5.27 -19.09
CA ARG A 106 -0.67 -6.09 -19.42
C ARG A 106 -0.81 -7.20 -18.36
N GLN A 107 -1.94 -7.20 -17.66
CA GLN A 107 -2.62 -8.37 -17.12
C GLN A 107 -1.85 -9.25 -16.11
N ALA A 108 -2.13 -9.04 -14.83
CA ALA A 108 -2.19 -10.06 -13.77
C ALA A 108 -2.44 -9.29 -12.46
N VAL A 109 -3.48 -9.46 -11.66
CA VAL A 109 -4.57 -10.42 -11.57
C VAL A 109 -5.67 -9.68 -10.78
N ARG A 110 -6.93 -9.95 -11.11
CA ARG A 110 -8.09 -9.62 -10.27
C ARG A 110 -7.84 -10.10 -8.84
N GLY A 111 -7.73 -9.19 -7.88
CA GLY A 111 -7.65 -9.57 -6.47
C GLY A 111 -7.16 -8.46 -5.56
N GLY A 112 -8.09 -7.62 -5.12
CA GLY A 112 -7.99 -6.93 -3.84
C GLY A 112 -7.12 -5.67 -3.80
N THR A 113 -7.79 -4.53 -3.68
CA THR A 113 -7.44 -3.38 -2.79
C THR A 113 -6.08 -2.70 -2.99
N ALA A 114 -5.90 -1.39 -2.95
CA ALA A 114 -6.75 -0.21 -2.85
C ALA A 114 -5.74 0.92 -2.62
N PHE A 115 -5.58 1.85 -3.55
CA PHE A 115 -5.15 3.22 -3.24
C PHE A 115 -5.79 4.16 -4.26
N GLN A 116 -7.11 3.98 -4.43
CA GLN A 116 -7.97 5.00 -5.01
C GLN A 116 -8.21 6.00 -3.88
N ALA A 117 -7.72 7.21 -4.06
CA ALA A 117 -8.12 8.35 -3.27
C ALA A 117 -9.65 8.47 -3.37
N ASP A 118 -10.35 8.19 -2.27
CA ASP A 118 -11.75 8.58 -2.17
C ASP A 118 -12.04 9.01 -0.73
N SER A 119 -11.85 10.30 -0.52
CA SER A 119 -12.39 11.02 0.62
C SER A 119 -13.59 11.81 0.11
N ALA A 120 -14.70 11.67 0.83
CA ALA A 120 -16.00 12.32 0.64
C ALA A 120 -16.92 11.65 -0.39
N HIS A 121 -17.75 10.71 0.09
CA HIS A 121 -19.21 10.83 0.15
C HIS A 121 -19.79 9.48 0.64
N ARG A 122 -19.88 9.32 1.97
CA ARG A 122 -20.77 8.31 2.54
C ARG A 122 -22.19 8.85 2.46
N THR A 123 -22.88 8.55 1.38
CA THR A 123 -24.35 8.64 1.36
C THR A 123 -24.91 7.23 1.37
N PHE A 124 -25.67 7.02 2.43
CA PHE A 124 -26.32 5.79 2.85
C PHE A 124 -27.58 5.59 2.00
N THR A 125 -27.59 4.71 1.01
CA THR A 125 -28.84 4.17 0.43
C THR A 125 -28.62 2.84 -0.30
N GLY A 126 -29.16 1.77 0.28
CA GLY A 126 -29.94 0.79 -0.49
C GLY A 126 -29.22 -0.33 -1.24
N ARG A 127 -29.28 -1.52 -0.61
CA ARG A 127 -29.74 -2.78 -1.23
C ARG A 127 -28.77 -3.51 -2.18
N ASN A 128 -27.96 -4.43 -1.63
CA ASN A 128 -28.12 -5.88 -1.82
C ASN A 128 -26.93 -6.68 -1.26
N ARG A 129 -27.29 -7.77 -0.56
CA ARG A 129 -26.60 -9.06 -0.42
C ARG A 129 -25.32 -9.16 0.42
N GLU A 130 -25.53 -9.78 1.58
CA GLU A 130 -24.90 -11.06 1.95
C GLU A 130 -23.38 -11.09 1.90
N ASP A 131 -22.74 -10.52 2.92
CA ASP A 131 -21.42 -10.96 3.40
C ASP A 131 -21.34 -10.69 4.91
N ILE A 132 -22.33 -11.21 5.65
CA ILE A 132 -22.24 -11.35 7.11
C ILE A 132 -21.77 -12.77 7.36
N ILE A 133 -20.49 -12.91 7.71
CA ILE A 133 -19.90 -14.17 8.16
C ILE A 133 -20.10 -14.20 9.68
N GLU A 134 -21.16 -14.90 10.13
CA GLU A 134 -21.36 -15.24 11.54
C GLU A 134 -20.38 -16.35 11.93
N GLY A 135 -19.40 -16.00 12.77
CA GLY A 135 -18.47 -16.95 13.35
C GLY A 135 -19.12 -17.69 14.52
N GLU A 136 -19.79 -18.81 14.25
CA GLU A 136 -20.03 -19.82 15.28
C GLU A 136 -18.69 -20.49 15.61
N PHE A 137 -18.32 -20.49 16.89
CA PHE A 137 -17.18 -21.28 17.37
C PHE A 137 -17.72 -22.43 18.23
N THR A 138 -17.43 -23.66 17.83
CA THR A 138 -17.60 -24.82 18.70
C THR A 138 -16.27 -25.10 19.39
N VAL A 139 -16.26 -24.97 20.72
CA VAL A 139 -15.09 -25.36 21.52
C VAL A 139 -15.08 -26.88 21.66
N GLU A 140 -14.36 -27.58 20.79
CA GLU A 140 -14.01 -28.98 21.04
C GLU A 140 -13.01 -29.05 22.20
N ARG A 141 -13.52 -29.47 23.36
CA ARG A 141 -12.71 -29.76 24.54
C ARG A 141 -12.01 -31.10 24.29
N PRO A 142 -10.66 -31.19 24.27
CA PRO A 142 -9.99 -32.45 24.02
C PRO A 142 -10.18 -33.36 25.24
N GLY A 143 -10.78 -34.52 25.02
CA GLY A 143 -10.88 -35.59 26.01
C GLY A 143 -12.11 -35.52 26.92
N GLY A 144 -13.30 -35.75 26.34
CA GLY A 144 -14.49 -36.15 27.07
C GLY A 144 -14.97 -37.51 26.56
N GLN A 145 -14.71 -38.55 27.35
CA GLN A 145 -15.18 -39.92 27.13
C GLN A 145 -16.67 -39.94 26.74
N PRO A 146 -17.10 -40.66 25.68
CA PRO A 146 -18.53 -40.82 25.43
C PRO A 146 -19.13 -41.69 26.54
N GLU A 147 -19.95 -41.08 27.40
CA GLU A 147 -20.79 -41.78 28.36
C GLU A 147 -21.82 -42.62 27.59
N ASN A 148 -21.58 -43.92 27.52
CA ASN A 148 -22.45 -44.90 26.93
C ASN A 148 -23.67 -45.12 27.85
N THR A 149 -24.72 -44.32 27.68
CA THR A 149 -26.04 -44.63 28.27
C THR A 149 -26.77 -45.65 27.40
N GLY A 150 -26.25 -46.88 27.34
CA GLY A 150 -26.93 -48.05 26.80
C GLY A 150 -27.76 -48.73 27.89
N ARG A 151 -28.95 -48.18 28.22
CA ARG A 151 -29.93 -48.89 29.05
C ARG A 151 -30.74 -49.86 28.18
N THR A 152 -30.20 -51.06 27.97
CA THR A 152 -30.95 -52.20 27.44
C THR A 152 -31.64 -52.89 28.61
N VAL A 153 -32.94 -52.64 28.79
CA VAL A 153 -33.76 -53.40 29.74
C VAL A 153 -33.98 -54.80 29.16
N GLY A 154 -33.30 -55.78 29.76
CA GLY A 154 -33.38 -57.18 29.38
C GLY A 154 -34.77 -57.76 29.59
N HIS A 155 -35.35 -58.27 28.50
CA HIS A 155 -36.51 -59.14 28.51
C HIS A 155 -36.04 -60.54 28.96
N ARG A 156 -36.28 -60.91 30.23
CA ARG A 156 -36.06 -62.28 30.73
C ARG A 156 -37.34 -63.08 30.48
N ARG A 157 -37.24 -64.17 29.71
CA ARG A 157 -38.32 -65.14 29.53
C ARG A 157 -38.54 -65.94 30.83
N GLY A 158 -39.80 -66.19 31.13
CA GLY A 158 -40.35 -67.17 32.05
C GLY A 158 -41.80 -67.39 31.63
#